data_AF-A0A9D4KRF7-F1
#
_entry.id   AF-A0A9D4KRF7-F1
#
_cell.length_a   1.000
_cell.length_b   1.000
_cell.length_c   1.000
_cell.angle_alpha   90.00
_cell.angle_beta   90.00
_cell.angle_gamma   90.00
#
_symmetry.space_group_name_H-M   'P 1'
#
loop_
_entity.id
_entity.type
_entity.pdbx_description
1 polymer ?
#
loop_
_entity_poly.entity_id
_entity_poly.type
_entity_poly.pdbx_seq_one_letter_code
_entity_poly.pdbx_strand_id
1 'polypeptide(L)'
;MDGTVLSSLEDPALQWPRCIHMSETGQLLVCGYSNNVFQVDGEGGLVTLASDQDGLNGTESVYYIARTGMLIVGHTSNDMLLINTK
;
A
#
# COMPACT_ATOMS: atom_id res chain seq x y z
N MET A 1 2.25 -26.70 2.11
CA MET A 1 2.42 -25.67 1.06
C MET A 1 3.62 -26.07 0.25
N ASP A 2 3.47 -26.19 -1.07
CA ASP A 2 4.52 -26.58 -2.03
C ASP A 2 5.28 -25.39 -2.63
N GLY A 3 4.86 -24.17 -2.33
CA GLY A 3 5.50 -22.95 -2.81
C GLY A 3 5.19 -22.63 -4.27
N THR A 4 4.16 -23.26 -4.86
CA THR A 4 3.74 -22.94 -6.22
C THR A 4 3.22 -21.50 -6.30
N VAL A 5 3.80 -20.71 -7.21
CA VAL A 5 3.29 -19.36 -7.53
C VAL A 5 1.95 -19.51 -8.26
N LEU A 6 0.91 -18.85 -7.73
CA LEU A 6 -0.44 -18.91 -8.29
C LEU A 6 -0.68 -17.84 -9.37
N SER A 7 -0.17 -16.62 -9.14
CA SER A 7 -0.28 -15.48 -10.05
C SER A 7 0.81 -14.45 -9.75
N SER A 8 1.06 -13.55 -10.70
CA SER A 8 1.85 -12.32 -10.49
C SER A 8 1.00 -11.10 -10.84
N LEU A 9 1.20 -10.02 -10.10
CA LEU A 9 0.69 -8.69 -10.44
C LEU A 9 1.89 -7.83 -10.84
N GLU A 10 1.87 -7.36 -12.08
CA GLU A 10 2.95 -6.55 -12.66
C GLU A 10 2.39 -5.20 -13.08
N ASP A 11 2.84 -4.14 -12.40
CA ASP A 11 2.52 -2.77 -12.76
C ASP A 11 3.74 -1.88 -12.49
N PRO A 12 4.17 -1.04 -13.47
CA PRO A 12 5.28 -0.10 -13.27
C PRO A 12 5.12 0.83 -12.06
N ALA A 13 3.89 1.11 -11.63
CA ALA A 13 3.58 1.95 -10.49
C ALA A 13 3.96 1.32 -9.14
N LEU A 14 4.12 -0.02 -9.05
CA LEU A 14 4.48 -0.68 -7.79
C LEU A 14 5.90 -0.35 -7.30
N GLN A 15 6.83 -0.05 -8.21
CA GLN A 15 8.26 0.25 -8.00
C GLN A 15 8.83 -0.28 -6.68
N TRP A 16 9.39 -1.50 -6.72
CA TRP A 16 9.95 -2.19 -5.55
C TRP A 16 8.94 -2.27 -4.40
N PRO A 17 7.86 -3.07 -4.54
CA PRO A 17 6.91 -3.29 -3.46
C PRO A 17 7.64 -3.90 -2.27
N ARG A 18 7.52 -3.26 -1.10
CA ARG A 18 8.25 -3.61 0.12
C ARG A 18 7.34 -4.12 1.24
N CYS A 19 6.10 -3.67 1.25
CA CYS A 19 5.13 -4.06 2.25
C CYS A 19 3.78 -4.33 1.61
N ILE A 20 3.13 -5.36 2.14
CA ILE A 20 1.75 -5.71 1.86
C ILE A 20 0.98 -5.76 3.18
N HIS A 21 -0.27 -5.32 3.15
CA HIS A 21 -1.17 -5.39 4.31
C HIS A 21 -2.56 -5.79 3.86
N MET A 22 -3.12 -6.83 4.48
CA MET A 22 -4.53 -7.19 4.30
C MET A 22 -5.34 -6.55 5.41
N SER A 23 -6.30 -5.71 5.06
CA SER A 23 -7.22 -5.13 6.04
C SER A 23 -8.27 -6.15 6.52
N GLU A 24 -8.98 -5.80 7.60
CA GLU A 24 -10.06 -6.63 8.18
C GLU A 24 -11.22 -6.87 7.21
N THR A 25 -11.40 -5.99 6.21
CA THR A 25 -12.44 -6.12 5.17
C THR A 25 -11.95 -6.90 3.94
N GLY A 26 -10.71 -7.41 3.97
CA GLY A 26 -10.12 -8.18 2.86
C GLY A 26 -9.53 -7.31 1.74
N GLN A 27 -9.36 -6.00 1.95
CA GLN A 27 -8.67 -5.14 1.00
C GLN A 27 -7.15 -5.35 1.15
N LEU A 28 -6.50 -5.71 0.05
CA LEU A 28 -5.05 -5.82 -0.04
C LEU A 28 -4.45 -4.45 -0.35
N LEU A 29 -3.53 -4.02 0.50
CA LEU A 29 -2.75 -2.81 0.33
C LEU A 29 -1.31 -3.17 0.02
N VAL A 30 -0.67 -2.37 -0.81
CA VAL A 30 0.74 -2.50 -1.15
C VAL A 30 1.39 -1.12 -1.19
N CYS A 31 2.60 -1.05 -0.68
CA CYS A 31 3.45 0.13 -0.81
C CYS A 31 4.89 -0.25 -1.11
N GLY A 32 5.64 0.73 -1.62
CA GLY A 32 7.02 0.56 -2.02
C GLY A 32 7.70 1.90 -2.26
N TYR A 33 8.74 1.89 -3.09
CA TYR A 33 9.50 3.09 -3.42
C TYR A 33 8.81 4.04 -4.39
N SER A 34 7.65 3.68 -4.92
CA SER A 34 6.86 4.56 -5.78
C SER A 34 6.32 5.80 -5.07
N ASN A 35 6.55 5.94 -3.76
CA ASN A 35 5.96 6.96 -2.90
C ASN A 35 4.43 6.92 -2.88
N ASN A 36 3.85 5.78 -3.26
CA ASN A 36 2.41 5.58 -3.30
C ASN A 36 2.01 4.45 -2.36
N VAL A 37 0.79 4.56 -1.84
CA VAL A 37 0.06 3.45 -1.23
C VAL A 37 -1.07 3.08 -2.17
N PHE A 38 -1.11 1.82 -2.59
CA PHE A 38 -2.15 1.30 -3.45
C PHE A 38 -3.04 0.32 -2.71
N GLN A 39 -4.33 0.35 -3.02
CA GLN A 39 -5.23 -0.78 -2.85
C GLN A 39 -5.21 -1.61 -4.13
N VAL A 40 -5.09 -2.93 -3.99
CA VAL A 40 -5.29 -3.88 -5.08
C VAL A 40 -6.78 -4.23 -5.14
N ASP A 41 -7.40 -4.04 -6.30
CA ASP A 41 -8.79 -4.44 -6.53
C ASP A 41 -8.93 -5.96 -6.80
N GLY A 42 -10.16 -6.43 -6.92
CA GLY A 42 -10.44 -7.86 -7.12
C GLY A 42 -9.99 -8.43 -8.48
N GLU A 43 -9.63 -7.56 -9.43
CA GLU A 43 -9.15 -7.93 -10.77
C GLU A 43 -7.63 -7.74 -10.91
N GLY A 44 -6.96 -7.28 -9.84
CA GLY A 44 -5.53 -6.97 -9.83
C GLY A 44 -5.20 -5.55 -10.27
N GLY A 45 -6.18 -4.67 -10.46
CA GLY A 45 -5.94 -3.25 -10.68
C GLY A 45 -5.43 -2.53 -9.42
N LEU A 46 -4.72 -1.42 -9.64
CA LEU A 46 -4.17 -0.60 -8.56
C LEU A 46 -4.95 0.72 -8.43
N VAL A 47 -5.45 0.98 -7.23
CA VAL A 47 -6.09 2.25 -6.87
C VAL A 47 -5.18 2.98 -5.89
N THR A 48 -4.70 4.16 -6.27
CA THR A 48 -3.88 5.00 -5.38
C THR A 48 -4.73 5.59 -4.26
N LEU A 49 -4.37 5.29 -3.01
CA LEU A 49 -5.02 5.86 -1.82
C LEU A 49 -4.27 7.07 -1.25
N ALA A 50 -2.95 7.09 -1.41
CA ALA A 50 -2.08 8.19 -1.03
C ALA A 50 -0.83 8.22 -1.92
N SER A 51 -0.25 9.39 -2.15
CA SER A 51 0.94 9.58 -2.98
C SER A 51 1.99 10.51 -2.36
N ASP A 52 3.04 10.81 -3.13
CA ASP A 52 4.06 11.81 -2.82
C ASP A 52 3.48 13.20 -2.53
N GLN A 53 2.34 13.55 -3.14
CA GLN A 53 1.62 14.80 -2.90
C GLN A 53 1.02 14.87 -1.50
N ASP A 54 0.83 13.73 -0.83
CA ASP A 54 0.38 13.63 0.56
C ASP A 54 1.57 13.61 1.54
N GLY A 55 2.80 13.81 1.05
CA GLY A 55 4.02 13.87 1.85
C GLY A 55 4.76 12.55 1.99
N LEU A 56 4.36 11.51 1.25
CA LEU A 56 5.04 10.21 1.26
C LEU A 56 6.42 10.27 0.58
N ASN A 57 7.41 9.66 1.22
CA ASN A 57 8.75 9.54 0.67
C ASN A 57 9.44 8.23 1.09
N GLY A 58 9.64 7.32 0.15
CA GLY A 58 10.21 6.00 0.37
C GLY A 58 9.33 5.18 1.32
N THR A 59 8.14 4.79 0.89
CA THR A 59 7.21 4.07 1.76
C THR A 59 7.71 2.67 2.07
N GLU A 60 7.76 2.31 3.35
CA GLU A 60 8.30 1.01 3.81
C GLU A 60 7.27 0.15 4.53
N SER A 61 6.22 0.75 5.09
CA SER A 61 5.15 0.01 5.76
C SER A 61 3.82 0.75 5.67
N VAL A 62 2.73 -0.02 5.70
CA VAL A 62 1.37 0.52 5.67
C VAL A 62 0.46 -0.31 6.58
N TYR A 63 -0.46 0.37 7.25
CA TYR A 63 -1.58 -0.24 7.97
C TYR A 63 -2.85 0.56 7.71
N TYR A 64 -3.99 -0.11 7.56
CA TYR A 64 -5.28 0.55 7.31
C TYR A 64 -6.28 0.27 8.43
N ILE A 65 -6.84 1.33 8.98
CA ILE A 65 -7.86 1.27 10.02
C ILE A 65 -9.23 1.45 9.36
N ALA A 66 -9.87 0.32 9.03
CA ALA A 66 -11.14 0.30 8.29
C ALA A 66 -12.26 1.11 8.96
N ARG A 67 -12.35 1.09 10.30
CA ARG A 67 -13.37 1.84 11.06
C ARG A 67 -13.27 3.36 10.91
N THR A 68 -12.10 3.89 10.53
CA THR A 68 -11.87 5.33 10.38
C THR A 68 -11.49 5.74 8.97
N GLY A 69 -11.21 4.82 8.06
CA GLY A 69 -10.65 5.14 6.75
C GLY A 69 -9.26 5.78 6.85
N MET A 70 -8.45 5.38 7.83
CA MET A 70 -7.14 5.99 8.08
C MET A 70 -6.02 5.05 7.67
N LEU A 71 -5.06 5.56 6.90
CA LEU A 71 -3.77 4.92 6.68
C LEU A 71 -2.77 5.38 7.74
N ILE A 72 -2.01 4.44 8.26
CA ILE A 72 -0.78 4.69 9.01
C ILE A 72 0.37 4.24 8.13
N VAL A 73 1.27 5.17 7.82
CA VAL A 73 2.33 4.93 6.84
C VAL A 73 3.68 5.23 7.45
N GLY A 74 4.55 4.22 7.45
CA GLY A 74 5.96 4.37 7.77
C GLY A 74 6.76 4.60 6.50
N HIS A 75 7.66 5.58 6.53
CA HIS A 75 8.42 6.03 5.37
C HIS A 75 9.79 6.60 5.79
N THR A 76 10.66 6.90 4.84
CA THR A 76 12.07 7.24 5.10
C THR A 76 12.33 8.58 5.81
N SER A 77 11.29 9.36 6.11
CA SER A 77 11.42 10.73 6.64
C SER A 77 11.58 10.84 8.17
N ASN A 78 11.93 9.74 8.86
CA ASN A 78 12.07 9.64 10.33
C ASN A 78 10.79 9.98 11.13
N ASP A 79 9.63 9.90 10.50
CA ASP A 79 8.31 10.06 11.10
C ASP A 79 7.32 9.03 10.53
N MET A 80 6.06 9.14 10.94
CA MET A 80 4.95 8.35 10.40
C MET A 80 3.82 9.29 10.04
N LEU A 81 3.16 9.03 8.91
CA LEU A 81 1.99 9.80 8.48
C LEU A 81 0.71 9.06 8.84
N LEU A 82 -0.26 9.82 9.33
CA LEU A 82 -1.65 9.40 9.49
C LEU A 82 -2.46 10.13 8.41
N ILE A 83 -2.98 9.37 7.45
CA ILE A 83 -3.61 9.93 6.24
C ILE A 83 -5.08 9.47 6.20
N ASN A 84 -6.01 10.40 6.06
CA ASN A 84 -7.40 10.05 5.76
C ASN A 84 -7.53 9.67 4.29
N THR A 85 -8.04 8.48 4.00
CA THR A 85 -8.33 8.07 2.63
C THR A 85 -9.61 8.75 2.16
N LYS A 86 -9.58 9.26 0.92
CA LYS A 86 -10.74 9.90 0.28
C LYS A 86 -11.81 8.89 -0.10
#